data_AF-A0A2N1RBP7-F1
#
_entry.id   AF-A0A2N1RBP7-F1
#
_cell.length_a   1.000
_cell.length_b   1.000
_cell.length_c   1.000
_cell.angle_alpha   90.00
_cell.angle_beta   90.00
_cell.angle_gamma   90.00
#
_symmetry.space_group_name_H-M   'P 1'
#
loop_
_entity.id
_entity.type
_entity.pdbx_description
1 polymer ?
#
loop_
_entity_poly.entity_id
_entity_poly.type
_entity_poly.pdbx_seq_one_letter_code
_entity_poly.pdbx_strand_id
1 'polypeptide(L)'
;DAGAKPIFGFFGPAWLINYVMAGNSGGTAPGEGTFGDWAVCEPPVGFFWGGTWVLANKDSKVKDVVGDIIEWITLDSSETGLQYYWANGTLNGPGGTKDTVASGTVMEKSDGSLAFLGGQDMFDVFVPAGQFATGRNKHQYDETINIYWRDQVREYAQGNKTRAAAIAEFKQQVKDNLAIEAH
;
A
#
# COMPACT_ATOMS: atom_id res chain seq x y z
N ASP A 1 -18.25 -9.34 18.16
CA ASP A 1 -18.81 -8.77 16.91
C ASP A 1 -20.27 -8.35 17.08
N ALA A 2 -20.60 -7.59 18.14
CA ALA A 2 -21.98 -7.40 18.63
C ALA A 2 -22.36 -5.90 18.79
N GLY A 3 -22.08 -5.07 17.78
CA GLY A 3 -22.54 -3.69 17.73
C GLY A 3 -23.82 -3.52 16.90
N ALA A 4 -24.69 -2.58 17.25
CA ALA A 4 -25.95 -2.29 16.54
C ALA A 4 -25.76 -1.82 15.08
N LYS A 5 -24.53 -1.40 14.73
CA LYS A 5 -24.07 -1.24 13.35
C LYS A 5 -22.86 -2.16 13.17
N PRO A 6 -22.98 -3.29 12.48
CA PRO A 6 -21.82 -4.10 12.13
C PRO A 6 -20.91 -3.24 11.25
N ILE A 7 -19.75 -2.85 11.80
CA ILE A 7 -18.72 -2.15 11.02
C ILE A 7 -18.04 -3.20 10.16
N PHE A 8 -18.11 -3.00 8.86
CA PHE A 8 -17.38 -3.81 7.91
C PHE A 8 -16.02 -3.16 7.64
N GLY A 9 -14.95 -3.92 7.80
CA GLY A 9 -13.59 -3.44 7.64
C GLY A 9 -12.78 -4.37 6.74
N PHE A 10 -11.89 -3.78 5.97
CA PHE A 10 -10.91 -4.51 5.16
C PHE A 10 -9.51 -4.03 5.47
N PHE A 11 -8.56 -4.95 5.49
CA PHE A 11 -7.15 -4.61 5.43
C PHE A 11 -6.76 -4.40 3.97
N GLY A 12 -6.17 -3.25 3.67
CA GLY A 12 -5.77 -2.89 2.33
C GLY A 12 -4.61 -1.91 2.32
N PRO A 13 -3.82 -1.89 1.24
CA PRO A 13 -2.87 -0.81 0.99
C PRO A 13 -3.60 0.47 0.61
N ALA A 14 -2.95 1.63 0.75
CA ALA A 14 -3.56 2.93 0.48
C ALA A 14 -4.14 3.06 -0.94
N TRP A 15 -3.46 2.50 -1.96
CA TRP A 15 -3.92 2.50 -3.34
C TRP A 15 -5.28 1.79 -3.54
N LEU A 16 -5.69 0.90 -2.62
CA LEU A 16 -6.98 0.20 -2.68
C LEU A 16 -8.14 1.20 -2.71
N ILE A 17 -8.02 2.32 -2.00
CA ILE A 17 -9.04 3.35 -1.88
C ILE A 17 -9.36 3.92 -3.26
N ASN A 18 -8.34 4.44 -3.94
CA ASN A 18 -8.49 5.19 -5.18
C ASN A 18 -8.67 4.30 -6.40
N TYR A 19 -7.93 3.19 -6.49
CA TYR A 19 -7.88 2.38 -7.71
C TYR A 19 -8.81 1.17 -7.71
N VAL A 20 -9.43 0.86 -6.57
CA VAL A 20 -10.36 -0.28 -6.47
C VAL A 20 -11.68 0.15 -5.84
N MET A 21 -11.68 0.60 -4.59
CA MET A 21 -12.91 0.80 -3.83
C MET A 21 -13.78 1.92 -4.41
N ALA A 22 -13.19 3.09 -4.69
CA ALA A 22 -13.95 4.26 -5.18
C ALA A 22 -14.68 3.99 -6.50
N GLY A 23 -14.08 3.23 -7.42
CA GLY A 23 -14.73 2.88 -8.70
C GLY A 23 -15.69 1.70 -8.61
N ASN A 24 -15.65 0.92 -7.52
CA ASN A 24 -16.44 -0.30 -7.34
C ASN A 24 -17.43 -0.18 -6.16
N SER A 25 -17.71 1.04 -5.68
CA SER A 25 -18.61 1.29 -4.54
C SER A 25 -20.09 1.41 -4.92
N GLY A 26 -20.44 1.20 -6.19
CA GLY A 26 -21.83 1.30 -6.67
C GLY A 26 -22.35 2.73 -6.86
N GLY A 27 -21.44 3.70 -6.98
CA GLY A 27 -21.76 5.12 -7.07
C GLY A 27 -20.52 5.99 -7.25
N THR A 28 -20.72 7.26 -7.55
CA THR A 28 -19.65 8.27 -7.77
C THR A 28 -19.77 9.49 -6.86
N ALA A 29 -20.85 9.58 -6.08
CA ALA A 29 -21.12 10.68 -5.17
C ALA A 29 -21.71 10.19 -3.83
N PRO A 30 -21.59 10.97 -2.74
CA PRO A 30 -22.17 10.62 -1.45
C PRO A 30 -23.66 10.26 -1.54
N GLY A 31 -24.03 9.11 -0.97
CA GLY A 31 -25.39 8.58 -1.02
C GLY A 31 -25.69 7.66 -2.20
N GLU A 32 -24.74 7.47 -3.13
CA GLU A 32 -24.81 6.45 -4.17
C GLU A 32 -24.00 5.20 -3.77
N GLY A 33 -24.67 4.06 -3.64
CA GLY A 33 -24.03 2.82 -3.20
C GLY A 33 -23.42 2.95 -1.80
N THR A 34 -22.10 2.81 -1.70
CA THR A 34 -21.33 3.04 -0.46
C THR A 34 -20.34 4.20 -0.59
N PHE A 35 -20.44 5.01 -1.64
CA PHE A 35 -19.55 6.15 -1.85
C PHE A 35 -19.77 7.19 -0.73
N GLY A 36 -18.69 7.62 -0.07
CA GLY A 36 -18.76 8.58 1.03
C GLY A 36 -19.01 7.95 2.41
N ASP A 37 -19.36 6.66 2.49
CA ASP A 37 -19.58 5.95 3.75
C ASP A 37 -18.29 5.33 4.33
N TRP A 38 -17.22 5.28 3.54
CA TRP A 38 -15.94 4.69 3.92
C TRP A 38 -15.07 5.68 4.69
N ALA A 39 -14.20 5.12 5.55
CA ALA A 39 -13.16 5.85 6.23
C ALA A 39 -11.93 4.96 6.38
N VAL A 40 -10.77 5.57 6.59
CA VAL A 40 -9.52 4.90 6.93
C VAL A 40 -9.20 5.09 8.40
N CYS A 41 -8.53 4.11 9.00
CA CYS A 41 -8.05 4.19 10.38
C CYS A 41 -6.68 3.53 10.51
N GLU A 42 -5.98 3.85 11.60
CA GLU A 42 -4.70 3.22 11.90
C GLU A 42 -4.87 1.70 12.02
N PRO A 43 -3.97 0.89 11.41
CA PRO A 43 -4.04 -0.54 11.54
C PRO A 43 -3.66 -0.97 12.97
N PRO A 44 -4.21 -2.09 13.49
CA PRO A 44 -3.84 -2.59 14.81
C PRO A 44 -2.39 -3.08 14.87
N VAL A 45 -1.74 -3.28 13.71
CA VAL A 45 -0.35 -3.68 13.59
C VAL A 45 0.32 -2.89 12.47
N GLY A 46 1.59 -2.53 12.66
CA GLY A 46 2.42 -1.98 11.59
C GLY A 46 2.56 -2.95 10.43
N PHE A 47 2.25 -2.49 9.22
CA PHE A 47 2.34 -3.28 8.01
C PHE A 47 2.77 -2.40 6.85
N PHE A 48 3.62 -2.93 5.97
CA PHE A 48 3.89 -2.31 4.68
C PHE A 48 3.97 -3.40 3.61
N TRP A 49 3.42 -3.09 2.46
CA TRP A 49 3.41 -3.97 1.31
C TRP A 49 3.45 -3.15 0.03
N GLY A 50 4.38 -3.53 -0.86
CA GLY A 50 4.66 -2.79 -2.08
C GLY A 50 5.67 -1.67 -1.85
N GLY A 51 5.46 -0.57 -2.58
CA GLY A 51 6.44 0.49 -2.79
C GLY A 51 7.20 0.27 -4.10
N THR A 52 7.27 1.31 -4.92
CA THR A 52 7.96 1.27 -6.20
C THR A 52 9.39 1.77 -6.03
N TRP A 53 10.34 1.03 -6.59
CA TRP A 53 11.73 1.45 -6.67
C TRP A 53 12.01 1.97 -8.07
N VAL A 54 12.67 3.14 -8.15
CA VAL A 54 13.19 3.66 -9.41
C VAL A 54 14.69 3.41 -9.42
N LEU A 55 15.17 2.70 -10.44
CA LEU A 55 16.57 2.36 -10.59
C LEU A 55 17.11 2.88 -11.93
N ALA A 56 18.35 3.37 -11.90
CA ALA A 56 19.09 3.75 -13.11
C ALA A 56 19.95 2.60 -13.61
N ASN A 57 20.07 2.47 -14.94
CA ASN A 57 21.06 1.58 -15.53
C ASN A 57 22.47 2.16 -15.29
N LYS A 58 23.38 1.33 -14.75
CA LYS A 58 24.78 1.69 -14.50
C LYS A 58 25.54 2.17 -15.75
N ASP A 59 25.11 1.76 -16.93
CA ASP A 59 25.76 2.03 -18.22
C ASP A 59 25.13 3.23 -18.96
N SER A 60 24.21 3.96 -18.31
CA SER A 60 23.61 5.19 -18.84
C SER A 60 24.68 6.17 -19.32
N LYS A 61 24.46 6.77 -20.49
CA LYS A 61 25.33 7.81 -21.05
C LYS A 61 25.05 9.21 -20.49
N VAL A 62 23.95 9.36 -19.74
CA VAL A 62 23.45 10.63 -19.20
C VAL A 62 23.14 10.50 -17.71
N LYS A 63 24.13 10.04 -16.93
CA LYS A 63 23.95 9.68 -15.51
C LYS A 63 23.46 10.85 -14.66
N ASP A 64 23.98 12.05 -14.90
CA ASP A 64 23.65 13.23 -14.11
C ASP A 64 22.17 13.59 -14.27
N VAL A 65 21.68 13.69 -15.51
CA VAL A 65 20.26 13.96 -15.81
C VAL A 65 19.34 12.86 -15.27
N VAL A 66 19.77 11.59 -15.33
CA VAL A 66 19.00 10.49 -14.71
C VAL A 66 18.96 10.63 -13.19
N GLY A 67 20.06 11.09 -12.58
CA GLY A 67 20.12 11.43 -11.16
C GLY A 67 19.10 12.50 -10.80
N ASP A 68 19.07 13.61 -11.53
CA ASP A 68 18.12 14.71 -11.32
C ASP A 68 16.66 14.23 -11.39
N ILE A 69 16.33 13.36 -12.35
CA ILE A 69 14.99 12.79 -12.49
C ILE A 69 14.65 11.88 -11.30
N ILE A 70 15.58 11.03 -10.87
CA ILE A 70 15.36 10.17 -9.70
C ILE A 70 15.17 11.00 -8.44
N GLU A 71 15.97 12.05 -8.25
CA GLU A 71 15.82 12.98 -7.13
C GLU A 71 14.43 13.64 -7.16
N TRP A 72 14.01 14.15 -8.31
CA TRP A 72 12.69 14.75 -8.50
C TRP A 72 11.53 13.77 -8.20
N ILE A 73 11.69 12.49 -8.56
CA ILE A 73 10.70 11.44 -8.26
C ILE A 73 10.67 11.09 -6.77
N THR A 74 11.84 11.05 -6.11
CA THR A 74 11.99 10.33 -4.83
C THR A 74 12.31 11.19 -3.61
N LEU A 75 13.06 12.27 -3.76
CA LEU A 75 13.58 13.08 -2.65
C LEU A 75 13.05 14.52 -2.67
N ASP A 76 12.66 15.02 -3.84
CA ASP A 76 12.14 16.38 -3.97
C ASP A 76 10.80 16.52 -3.24
N SER A 77 10.86 17.22 -2.11
CA SER A 77 9.70 17.53 -1.27
C SER A 77 9.14 18.93 -1.54
N SER A 78 9.61 19.65 -2.57
CA SER A 78 9.05 20.95 -2.97
C SER A 78 7.63 20.84 -3.53
N GLU A 79 6.96 21.97 -3.74
CA GLU A 79 5.64 22.00 -4.39
C GLU A 79 5.70 21.73 -5.91
N THR A 80 6.91 21.57 -6.45
CA THR A 80 7.15 21.20 -7.84
C THR A 80 7.69 19.78 -7.99
N GLY A 81 7.89 19.05 -6.89
CA GLY A 81 8.30 17.65 -6.88
C GLY A 81 7.17 16.72 -7.33
N LEU A 82 7.51 15.57 -7.93
CA LEU A 82 6.53 14.60 -8.41
C LEU A 82 5.59 14.12 -7.29
N GLN A 83 6.14 13.86 -6.10
CA GLN A 83 5.36 13.40 -4.96
C GLN A 83 4.34 14.43 -4.52
N TYR A 84 4.68 15.73 -4.55
CA TYR A 84 3.72 16.78 -4.21
C TYR A 84 2.58 16.85 -5.22
N TYR A 85 2.90 16.82 -6.51
CA TYR A 85 1.89 16.77 -7.55
C TYR A 85 0.97 15.54 -7.43
N TRP A 86 1.52 14.38 -7.07
CA TRP A 86 0.73 13.17 -6.92
C TRP A 86 -0.14 13.20 -5.65
N ALA A 87 0.43 13.62 -4.51
CA ALA A 87 -0.31 13.74 -3.24
C ALA A 87 -1.52 14.68 -3.36
N ASN A 88 -1.40 15.72 -4.17
CA ASN A 88 -2.47 16.71 -4.40
C ASN A 88 -3.32 16.42 -5.65
N GLY A 89 -3.05 15.34 -6.39
CA GLY A 89 -3.79 15.00 -7.61
C GLY A 89 -3.67 16.05 -8.72
N THR A 90 -2.51 16.71 -8.83
CA THR A 90 -2.25 17.81 -9.77
C THR A 90 -1.22 17.49 -10.85
N LEU A 91 -0.64 16.28 -10.86
CA LEU A 91 0.42 15.87 -11.81
C LEU A 91 0.05 16.07 -13.27
N ASN A 92 -1.22 15.82 -13.64
CA ASN A 92 -1.72 16.01 -15.01
C ASN A 92 -2.70 17.19 -15.12
N GLY A 93 -2.53 18.20 -14.25
CA GLY A 93 -3.51 19.27 -14.04
C GLY A 93 -4.48 18.97 -12.88
N PRO A 94 -5.33 19.94 -12.53
CA PRO A 94 -6.22 19.83 -11.38
C PRO A 94 -7.28 18.74 -11.56
N GLY A 95 -7.68 18.11 -10.46
CA GLY A 95 -8.75 17.11 -10.44
C GLY A 95 -8.30 15.67 -10.75
N GLY A 96 -6.98 15.42 -10.73
CA GLY A 96 -6.45 14.06 -10.75
C GLY A 96 -6.65 13.33 -9.42
N THR A 97 -6.27 12.05 -9.41
CA THR A 97 -6.31 11.21 -8.22
C THR A 97 -5.23 11.64 -7.22
N LYS A 98 -5.65 12.01 -6.00
CA LYS A 98 -4.76 12.17 -4.85
C LYS A 98 -4.37 10.80 -4.33
N ASP A 99 -3.09 10.56 -4.06
CA ASP A 99 -2.62 9.27 -3.55
C ASP A 99 -1.55 9.44 -2.47
N THR A 100 -1.37 8.40 -1.65
CA THR A 100 -0.26 8.36 -0.69
C THR A 100 1.07 8.28 -1.41
N VAL A 101 2.04 9.04 -0.93
CA VAL A 101 3.41 9.08 -1.48
C VAL A 101 4.42 8.63 -0.44
N ALA A 102 5.67 8.38 -0.85
CA ALA A 102 6.70 7.87 0.04
C ALA A 102 7.12 8.90 1.11
N SER A 103 7.08 10.19 0.78
CA SER A 103 7.49 11.28 1.66
C SER A 103 6.37 11.69 2.62
N GLY A 104 6.53 11.36 3.90
CA GLY A 104 5.68 11.88 4.98
C GLY A 104 5.64 13.40 5.01
N THR A 105 6.78 14.07 4.82
CA THR A 105 6.87 15.53 4.74
C THR A 105 6.02 16.13 3.61
N VAL A 106 5.91 15.45 2.47
CA VAL A 106 5.02 15.90 1.38
C VAL A 106 3.56 15.71 1.78
N MET A 107 3.20 14.55 2.34
CA MET A 107 1.83 14.28 2.77
C MET A 107 1.37 15.26 3.86
N GLU A 108 2.22 15.56 4.85
CA GLU A 108 1.94 16.49 5.96
C GLU A 108 1.57 17.92 5.53
N LYS A 109 2.03 18.35 4.35
CA LYS A 109 1.72 19.68 3.79
C LYS A 109 0.76 19.65 2.61
N SER A 110 0.25 18.47 2.24
CA SER A 110 -0.68 18.28 1.13
C SER A 110 -2.10 18.09 1.64
N ASP A 111 -3.09 18.29 0.78
CA ASP A 111 -4.49 18.00 1.11
C ASP A 111 -4.87 16.60 0.63
N GLY A 112 -4.98 15.65 1.57
CA GLY A 112 -5.38 14.26 1.31
C GLY A 112 -6.89 14.02 1.40
N SER A 113 -7.70 15.07 1.51
CA SER A 113 -9.16 14.95 1.65
C SER A 113 -9.78 14.31 0.41
N LEU A 114 -10.60 13.28 0.64
CA LEU A 114 -11.32 12.55 -0.40
C LEU A 114 -12.82 12.51 -0.12
N ALA A 115 -13.64 12.91 -1.10
CA ALA A 115 -15.09 12.79 -1.01
C ALA A 115 -15.54 11.32 -0.83
N PHE A 116 -14.80 10.37 -1.41
CA PHE A 116 -15.05 8.95 -1.25
C PHE A 116 -14.94 8.49 0.22
N LEU A 117 -14.05 9.12 0.99
CA LEU A 117 -13.86 8.85 2.42
C LEU A 117 -14.72 9.76 3.31
N GLY A 118 -15.85 10.25 2.79
CA GLY A 118 -16.72 11.17 3.53
C GLY A 118 -16.07 12.53 3.83
N GLY A 119 -15.04 12.91 3.08
CA GLY A 119 -14.26 14.13 3.31
C GLY A 119 -13.12 13.99 4.32
N GLN A 120 -12.84 12.77 4.81
CA GLN A 120 -11.65 12.52 5.63
C GLN A 120 -10.38 12.82 4.84
N ASP A 121 -9.42 13.47 5.50
CA ASP A 121 -8.03 13.53 5.04
C ASP A 121 -7.32 12.21 5.38
N MET A 122 -6.95 11.46 4.34
CA MET A 122 -6.30 10.17 4.55
C MET A 122 -4.85 10.30 5.02
N PHE A 123 -4.18 11.44 4.80
CA PHE A 123 -2.80 11.66 5.22
C PHE A 123 -2.66 11.76 6.74
N ASP A 124 -3.69 12.24 7.44
CA ASP A 124 -3.77 12.22 8.91
C ASP A 124 -3.63 10.80 9.49
N VAL A 125 -4.00 9.78 8.72
CA VAL A 125 -3.87 8.36 9.10
C VAL A 125 -2.60 7.75 8.54
N PHE A 126 -2.25 8.02 7.29
CA PHE A 126 -1.13 7.36 6.63
C PHE A 126 0.25 7.87 7.07
N VAL A 127 0.40 9.15 7.44
CA VAL A 127 1.65 9.70 7.97
C VAL A 127 2.08 8.99 9.27
N PRO A 128 1.24 8.87 10.32
CA PRO A 128 1.62 8.12 11.51
C PRO A 128 1.75 6.62 11.24
N ALA A 129 0.86 6.03 10.42
CA ALA A 129 0.97 4.61 10.07
C ALA A 129 2.29 4.25 9.38
N GLY A 130 2.83 5.17 8.57
CA GLY A 130 4.12 5.02 7.88
C GLY A 130 5.31 4.85 8.84
N GLN A 131 5.23 5.37 10.08
CA GLN A 131 6.29 5.22 11.09
C GLN A 131 6.50 3.77 11.54
N PHE A 132 5.51 2.91 11.33
CA PHE A 132 5.61 1.49 11.66
C PHE A 132 6.18 0.63 10.52
N ALA A 133 6.38 1.19 9.32
CA ALA A 133 7.00 0.47 8.21
C ALA A 133 8.48 0.20 8.52
N THR A 134 8.91 -1.06 8.43
CA THR A 134 10.29 -1.45 8.75
C THR A 134 10.87 -2.48 7.80
N GLY A 135 11.98 -2.13 7.15
CA GLY A 135 12.74 -3.06 6.31
C GLY A 135 13.52 -4.14 7.07
N ARG A 136 13.49 -4.16 8.41
CA ARG A 136 14.39 -4.98 9.24
C ARG A 136 14.33 -6.48 8.93
N ASN A 137 13.15 -6.99 8.57
CA ASN A 137 12.93 -8.41 8.32
C ASN A 137 12.94 -8.77 6.83
N LYS A 138 13.40 -7.86 5.96
CA LYS A 138 13.44 -8.10 4.52
C LYS A 138 14.58 -9.02 4.15
N HIS A 139 14.26 -10.03 3.34
CA HIS A 139 15.21 -10.99 2.83
C HIS A 139 15.11 -11.09 1.31
N GLN A 140 16.20 -11.48 0.63
CA GLN A 140 16.20 -11.79 -0.81
C GLN A 140 15.21 -12.90 -1.22
N TYR A 141 14.65 -13.63 -0.24
CA TYR A 141 13.71 -14.72 -0.46
C TYR A 141 12.25 -14.33 -0.18
N ASP A 142 11.99 -13.08 0.21
CA ASP A 142 10.65 -12.63 0.63
C ASP A 142 9.57 -12.91 -0.43
N GLU A 143 9.87 -12.67 -1.70
CA GLU A 143 8.92 -12.93 -2.78
C GLU A 143 8.55 -14.42 -2.84
N THR A 144 9.55 -15.30 -2.81
CA THR A 144 9.33 -16.75 -2.83
C THR A 144 8.59 -17.23 -1.58
N ILE A 145 8.98 -16.74 -0.40
CA ILE A 145 8.30 -17.08 0.87
C ILE A 145 6.83 -16.64 0.82
N ASN A 146 6.56 -15.43 0.31
CA ASN A 146 5.20 -14.92 0.17
C ASN A 146 4.36 -15.74 -0.83
N ILE A 147 4.98 -16.25 -1.90
CA ILE A 147 4.31 -17.17 -2.85
C ILE A 147 3.92 -18.47 -2.13
N TYR A 148 4.86 -19.13 -1.45
CA TYR A 148 4.57 -20.36 -0.69
C TYR A 148 3.48 -20.15 0.34
N TRP A 149 3.53 -19.04 1.09
CA TRP A 149 2.50 -18.71 2.07
C TRP A 149 1.13 -18.53 1.40
N ARG A 150 1.07 -17.72 0.33
CA ARG A 150 -0.18 -17.41 -0.38
C ARG A 150 -0.83 -18.66 -0.95
N ASP A 151 -0.05 -19.57 -1.53
CA ASP A 151 -0.58 -20.79 -2.13
C ASP A 151 -1.16 -21.72 -1.05
N GLN A 152 -0.48 -21.88 0.09
CA GLN A 152 -0.99 -22.67 1.21
C GLN A 152 -2.25 -22.06 1.84
N VAL A 153 -2.31 -20.74 1.97
CA VAL A 153 -3.50 -20.03 2.50
C VAL A 153 -4.70 -20.15 1.55
N ARG A 154 -4.48 -20.13 0.24
CA ARG A 154 -5.55 -20.33 -0.76
C ARG A 154 -6.18 -21.71 -0.64
N GLU A 155 -5.37 -22.75 -0.54
CA GLU A 155 -5.86 -24.12 -0.34
C GLU A 155 -6.66 -24.28 0.96
N TYR A 156 -6.20 -23.65 2.05
CA TYR A 156 -6.94 -23.61 3.30
C TYR A 156 -8.28 -22.88 3.15
N ALA A 157 -8.27 -21.69 2.55
CA ALA A 157 -9.47 -20.86 2.36
C ALA A 157 -10.54 -21.54 1.48
N GLN A 158 -10.12 -22.39 0.53
CA GLN A 158 -11.00 -23.19 -0.31
C GLN A 158 -11.50 -24.48 0.37
N GLY A 159 -10.98 -24.81 1.55
CA GLY A 159 -11.36 -26.02 2.30
C GLY A 159 -10.61 -27.29 1.88
N ASN A 160 -9.58 -27.20 1.03
CA ASN A 160 -8.83 -28.34 0.53
C ASN A 160 -7.87 -28.94 1.58
N LYS A 161 -7.50 -28.16 2.61
CA LYS A 161 -6.65 -28.62 3.71
C LYS A 161 -6.97 -27.93 5.04
N THR A 162 -6.52 -28.53 6.14
CA THR A 162 -6.65 -27.92 7.47
C THR A 162 -5.65 -26.78 7.67
N ARG A 163 -5.95 -25.87 8.61
CA ARG A 163 -5.00 -24.82 9.01
C ARG A 163 -3.64 -25.39 9.43
N ALA A 164 -3.65 -26.51 10.17
CA ALA A 164 -2.43 -27.16 10.63
C ALA A 164 -1.59 -27.69 9.46
N ALA A 165 -2.22 -28.34 8.48
CA ALA A 165 -1.56 -28.83 7.28
C ALA A 165 -0.98 -27.68 6.44
N ALA A 166 -1.74 -26.60 6.21
CA ALA A 166 -1.27 -25.43 5.47
C ALA A 166 0.00 -24.80 6.10
N ILE A 167 0.03 -24.68 7.44
CA ILE A 167 1.20 -24.13 8.15
C ILE A 167 2.40 -25.09 8.06
N ALA A 168 2.18 -26.39 8.26
CA ALA A 168 3.25 -27.39 8.21
C ALA A 168 3.89 -27.46 6.82
N GLU A 169 3.07 -27.52 5.77
CA GLU A 169 3.53 -27.56 4.39
C GLU A 169 4.21 -26.26 3.95
N PHE A 170 3.70 -25.09 4.39
CA PHE A 170 4.39 -23.81 4.17
C PHE A 170 5.82 -23.84 4.73
N LYS A 171 5.97 -24.24 6.00
CA LYS A 171 7.28 -24.34 6.65
C LYS A 171 8.20 -25.34 5.94
N GLN A 172 7.64 -26.45 5.48
CA GLN A 172 8.38 -27.46 4.73
C GLN A 172 8.86 -26.92 3.37
N GLN A 173 8.00 -26.22 2.61
CA GLN A 173 8.40 -25.59 1.34
C GLN A 173 9.51 -24.56 1.52
N VAL A 174 9.43 -23.73 2.57
CA VAL A 174 10.50 -22.78 2.91
C VAL A 174 11.80 -23.54 3.19
N LYS A 175 11.77 -24.57 4.04
CA LYS A 175 12.95 -25.36 4.42
C LYS A 175 13.60 -26.09 3.24
N ASP A 176 12.79 -26.67 2.35
CA ASP A 176 13.29 -27.52 1.27
C ASP A 176 13.84 -26.72 0.09
N ASN A 177 13.29 -25.54 -0.16
CA ASN A 177 13.60 -24.76 -1.36
C ASN A 177 14.46 -23.53 -1.07
N LEU A 178 14.54 -23.10 0.18
CA LEU A 178 15.35 -21.96 0.59
C LEU A 178 16.40 -22.46 1.57
N ALA A 179 17.65 -22.04 1.39
CA ALA A 179 18.76 -22.36 2.28
C ALA A 179 18.67 -21.57 3.60
N ILE A 180 17.51 -21.64 4.26
CA ILE A 180 17.18 -20.98 5.53
C ILE A 180 16.81 -22.09 6.51
N GLU A 181 17.46 -22.13 7.67
CA GLU A 181 17.01 -23.02 8.74
C GLU A 181 15.66 -22.51 9.29
N ALA A 182 14.58 -23.23 9.01
CA ALA A 182 13.27 -22.95 9.59
C ALA A 182 13.26 -23.42 11.05
N HIS A 183 13.42 -22.48 11.99
CA HIS A 183 13.27 -22.72 13.43
C HIS A 183 11.79 -22.78 13.87
#